data_AF-A0A2S0RFV8-F1
#
_entry.id   AF-A0A2S0RFV8-F1
#
_cell.length_a   1.000
_cell.length_b   1.000
_cell.length_c   1.000
_cell.angle_alpha   90.00
_cell.angle_beta   90.00
_cell.angle_gamma   90.00
#
_symmetry.space_group_name_H-M   'P 1'
#
loop_
_entity.id
_entity.type
_entity.pdbx_description
1 polymer ?
#
loop_
_entity_poly.entity_id
_entity_poly.type
_entity_poly.pdbx_seq_one_letter_code
_entity_poly.pdbx_strand_id
1 'polypeptide(L)' 'MKRRIKKARKHSRKKNRLGVKNSLVNNINARRKKGISRSKRKSGISKKSYAAMQANWKKKK' A
#
# COMPACT_ATOMS: atom_id res chain seq x y z
N MET A 1 24.10 7.86 -27.05
CA MET A 1 22.81 8.52 -26.70
C MET A 1 22.56 8.37 -25.19
N LYS A 2 22.70 9.44 -24.39
CA LYS A 2 22.55 9.37 -22.92
C LYS A 2 21.06 9.31 -22.54
N ARG A 3 20.61 8.23 -21.91
CA ARG A 3 19.23 8.10 -21.39
C ARG A 3 19.04 9.08 -20.24
N ARG A 4 18.17 10.07 -20.41
CA ARG A 4 17.81 11.06 -19.38
C ARG A 4 17.03 10.36 -18.25
N ILE A 5 17.70 10.06 -17.13
CA ILE A 5 17.02 9.56 -15.92
C ILE A 5 16.15 10.70 -15.38
N LYS A 6 14.83 10.63 -15.60
CA LYS A 6 13.88 11.59 -15.01
C LYS A 6 13.86 11.37 -13.49
N LYS A 7 14.36 12.36 -12.73
CA LYS A 7 14.24 12.45 -11.26
C LYS A 7 12.77 12.27 -10.86
N ALA A 8 12.49 11.33 -9.95
CA ALA A 8 11.14 11.12 -9.44
C ALA A 8 10.65 12.38 -8.71
N ARG A 9 9.54 12.97 -9.19
CA ARG A 9 8.96 14.19 -8.59
C ARG A 9 8.53 13.89 -7.15
N LYS A 10 9.14 14.59 -6.19
CA LYS A 10 8.76 14.61 -4.77
C LYS A 10 7.27 14.98 -4.67
N HIS A 11 6.48 14.05 -4.13
CA HIS A 11 5.10 14.22 -3.66
C HIS A 11 4.21 15.16 -4.49
N SER A 12 3.75 14.71 -5.66
CA SER A 12 2.46 15.26 -6.14
C SER A 12 1.39 14.84 -5.14
N ARG A 13 0.38 15.67 -4.90
CA ARG A 13 -0.83 15.30 -4.15
C ARG A 13 -1.48 14.16 -4.95
N LYS A 14 -1.02 12.93 -4.72
CA LYS A 14 -1.06 11.83 -5.70
C LYS A 14 -2.47 11.27 -5.73
N LYS A 15 -3.33 11.92 -6.50
CA LYS A 15 -4.59 11.35 -6.94
C LYS A 15 -4.26 10.06 -7.69
N ASN A 16 -5.04 9.00 -7.45
CA ASN A 16 -4.85 7.73 -8.15
C ASN A 16 -5.25 7.88 -9.64
N ARG A 17 -5.14 6.82 -10.43
CA ARG A 17 -5.55 6.82 -11.86
C ARG A 17 -7.02 7.22 -12.10
N LEU A 18 -7.83 7.30 -11.05
CA LEU A 18 -9.24 7.70 -11.07
C LEU A 18 -9.44 9.17 -10.62
N GLY A 19 -8.38 9.96 -10.41
CA GLY A 19 -8.49 11.39 -10.10
C GLY A 19 -8.93 11.72 -8.66
N VAL A 20 -9.11 10.71 -7.81
CA VAL A 20 -9.48 10.87 -6.39
C VAL A 20 -8.27 10.75 -5.47
N LYS A 21 -8.34 11.40 -4.29
CA LYS A 21 -7.29 11.29 -3.27
C LYS A 21 -7.06 9.82 -2.92
N ASN A 22 -5.79 9.42 -2.81
CA ASN A 22 -5.41 8.08 -2.39
C ASN A 22 -5.63 7.93 -0.88
N SER A 23 -6.90 7.82 -0.47
CA SER A 23 -7.33 7.63 0.91
C SER A 23 -7.67 6.17 1.18
N LEU A 24 -7.58 5.78 2.45
CA LEU A 24 -7.92 4.42 2.89
C LEU A 24 -9.34 4.03 2.46
N VAL A 25 -10.32 4.92 2.69
CA VAL A 25 -11.73 4.70 2.34
C VAL A 25 -11.91 4.47 0.84
N ASN A 26 -11.26 5.26 -0.02
CA ASN A 26 -11.35 5.10 -1.47
C ASN A 26 -10.78 3.76 -1.93
N ASN A 27 -9.67 3.32 -1.34
CA ASN A 27 -9.07 2.03 -1.65
C ASN A 27 -9.98 0.87 -1.21
N ILE A 28 -10.61 0.97 -0.04
CA ILE A 28 -11.60 -0.02 0.43
C ILE A 28 -12.79 -0.09 -0.53
N ASN A 29 -13.41 1.05 -0.86
CA ASN A 29 -14.56 1.10 -1.77
C ASN A 29 -14.22 0.58 -3.17
N ALA A 30 -13.04 0.92 -3.70
CA ALA A 30 -12.56 0.41 -4.97
C ALA A 30 -12.38 -1.13 -4.95
N ARG A 31 -11.89 -1.70 -3.85
CA ARG A 31 -11.80 -3.16 -3.68
C ARG A 31 -13.17 -3.83 -3.58
N ARG A 32 -14.13 -3.20 -2.87
CA ARG A 32 -15.52 -3.68 -2.77
C ARG A 32 -16.20 -3.67 -4.13
N LYS A 33 -16.14 -2.57 -4.88
CA LYS A 33 -16.70 -2.46 -6.24
C LYS A 33 -16.12 -3.48 -7.21
N LYS A 34 -14.83 -3.81 -7.06
CA LYS A 34 -14.14 -4.84 -7.87
C LYS A 34 -14.42 -6.27 -7.43
N GLY A 35 -15.10 -6.50 -6.30
CA GLY A 35 -15.31 -7.85 -5.74
C GLY A 35 -14.04 -8.56 -5.24
N ILE A 36 -12.89 -7.88 -5.16
CA ILE A 36 -11.59 -8.48 -4.81
C ILE A 36 -11.31 -8.50 -3.31
N SER A 37 -12.34 -8.72 -2.48
CA SER A 37 -12.14 -8.94 -1.05
C SER A 37 -11.26 -10.17 -0.86
N ARG A 38 -10.21 -10.05 -0.04
CA ARG A 38 -9.38 -11.23 0.27
C ARG A 38 -10.25 -12.21 1.05
N SER A 39 -10.24 -13.49 0.66
CA SER A 39 -10.84 -14.54 1.49
C SER A 39 -10.19 -14.56 2.87
N LYS A 40 -10.90 -15.05 3.89
CA LYS A 40 -10.39 -15.10 5.27
C LYS A 40 -9.04 -15.81 5.37
N ARG A 41 -8.87 -16.90 4.62
CA ARG A 41 -7.60 -17.63 4.47
C ARG A 41 -6.44 -16.76 3.97
N LYS A 42 -6.71 -15.77 3.11
CA LYS A 42 -5.72 -14.82 2.55
C LYS A 42 -5.65 -13.49 3.33
N SER A 43 -6.41 -13.36 4.42
CA SER A 43 -6.45 -12.19 5.29
C SER A 43 -5.61 -12.35 6.57
N GLY A 44 -5.17 -13.57 6.88
CA GLY A 44 -4.26 -13.84 8.01
C GLY A 44 -2.81 -13.45 7.73
N ILE A 45 -2.09 -13.10 8.78
CA ILE A 45 -0.64 -12.85 8.75
C ILE A 45 0.06 -14.20 8.96
N SER A 46 1.10 -14.50 8.16
CA SER A 46 1.90 -15.72 8.37
C SER A 46 2.70 -15.64 9.67
N LYS A 47 3.02 -16.78 10.30
CA LYS A 47 3.86 -16.82 11.52
C LYS A 47 5.17 -16.05 11.33
N LYS A 48 5.84 -16.24 10.18
CA LYS A 48 7.08 -15.52 9.81
C LYS A 48 6.88 -14.01 9.73
N SER A 49 5.79 -13.57 9.10
CA SER A 49 5.43 -12.16 8.99
C SER A 49 5.11 -11.54 10.35
N TYR A 50 4.45 -12.28 11.25
CA TYR A 50 4.14 -11.83 12.59
C TYR A 50 5.42 -11.65 13.43
N ALA A 51 6.35 -12.61 13.38
CA ALA A 51 7.65 -12.51 14.06
C ALA A 51 8.47 -11.29 13.58
N ALA A 52 8.50 -11.03 12.26
CA ALA A 52 9.17 -9.86 11.71
C ALA A 52 8.53 -8.52 12.15
N MET A 53 7.21 -8.51 12.33
CA MET A 53 6.49 -7.34 12.86
C MET A 53 6.84 -7.10 14.33
N GLN A 54 6.86 -8.16 15.16
CA GLN A 54 7.24 -8.08 16.57
C GLN A 54 8.67 -7.58 16.78
N ALA A 55 9.62 -8.08 16.00
CA ALA A 55 11.03 -7.64 16.05
C ALA A 55 11.19 -6.14 15.80
N ASN A 56 10.33 -5.56 14.97
CA ASN A 56 10.34 -4.14 14.61
C ASN A 56 9.40 -3.27 15.46
N TRP A 57 8.61 -3.85 16.38
CA TRP A 57 7.74 -3.07 17.28
C TRP A 57 8.53 -2.30 18.33
N LYS A 58 9.69 -2.81 18.76
CA LYS A 58 10.54 -2.14 19.74
C LYS A 58 11.55 -1.21 19.06
N LYS A 59 11.11 -0.08 18.50
CA LYS A 59 12.01 1.06 18.20
C LYS A 59 11.33 2.43 18.35
N LYS A 60 11.47 3.01 19.55
CA LYS A 60 12.18 4.28 19.79
C LYS A 60 12.68 4.31 21.24
N LYS A 61 14.01 4.38 21.43
CA LYS A 61 14.62 5.28 22.42
C LYS A 61 14.85 6.60 21.67
#